data_AF-A0A3B1KJU7-F1
#
_entry.id   AF-A0A3B1KJU7-F1
#
_cell.length_a   1.000
_cell.length_b   1.000
_cell.length_c   1.000
_cell.angle_alpha   90.00
_cell.angle_beta   90.00
_cell.angle_gamma   90.00
#
_symmetry.space_group_name_H-M   'P 1'
#
loop_
_entity.id
_entity.type
_entity.pdbx_description
1 polymer ?
#
loop_
_entity_poly.entity_id
_entity_poly.type
_entity_poly.pdbx_seq_one_letter_code
_entity_poly.pdbx_strand_id
1 'polypeptide(L)'
;MEEEIDNRKINNSFLRDHNYATEADIISTVEFNSTGELLATGDKGGRVVVFQREQESKNQPHRRGEYNVYSTFQSHEPEFDYLKSLEIEEKINKIRWLPQQNAAYFLLSTNDKTVKLWKISERDKRPEGYNLKDEDGRIRDPSTITSLRVPVLRPMDLMVEATPRRVFSNGHTYHINSISVNSDYETYMSTDDLRINLWHLEITNRSFNIVDIKPTNMEELTEVITAAEFHPHQCNTFVYSSSKGSIRLCDMRSAALCDNHSKFFEEPEDPSNRSFFSEIISSISDVKFSHSGRYLMTRDYLTVKVWDLNMESKPLETYQVHDYLRSKLCSLYENDCIFDKFECVWNGSDSVIMTGSYNNFFRMFDRNTKRDVTLEASRENSKPRAILKPRKVCVGGKRRKDEISVDSLDFSKKILHTTWHPSENIIAVAATNNLYIFQDKVN
;
A
#
# COMPACT_ATOMS: atom_id res chain seq x y z
N MET A 1 32.47 -64.18 2.40
CA MET A 1 31.75 -63.82 1.17
C MET A 1 30.45 -63.21 1.66
N GLU A 2 30.59 -61.99 2.17
CA GLU A 2 29.55 -61.21 2.84
C GLU A 2 29.01 -60.24 1.78
N GLU A 3 27.74 -60.38 1.42
CA GLU A 3 27.05 -59.44 0.55
C GLU A 3 26.38 -58.36 1.41
N GLU A 4 26.96 -57.17 1.41
CA GLU A 4 26.36 -55.95 1.96
C GLU A 4 25.16 -55.53 1.10
N ILE A 5 23.99 -55.45 1.73
CA ILE A 5 22.76 -54.89 1.15
C ILE A 5 22.81 -53.37 1.29
N ASP A 6 23.08 -52.68 0.18
CA ASP A 6 23.06 -51.21 0.02
C ASP A 6 21.62 -50.67 0.16
N ASN A 7 21.24 -50.29 1.37
CA ASN A 7 20.00 -49.56 1.67
C ASN A 7 20.14 -48.08 1.24
N ARG A 8 19.99 -47.81 -0.07
CA ARG A 8 19.83 -46.44 -0.57
C ARG A 8 18.44 -45.90 -0.20
N LYS A 9 18.36 -45.24 0.96
CA LYS A 9 17.29 -44.28 1.26
C LYS A 9 17.50 -43.05 0.37
N ILE A 10 16.69 -42.93 -0.68
CA ILE A 10 16.53 -41.70 -1.45
C ILE A 10 15.82 -40.69 -0.54
N ASN A 11 16.58 -39.84 0.14
CA ASN A 11 16.03 -38.64 0.79
C ASN A 11 15.74 -37.61 -0.31
N ASN A 12 14.53 -37.67 -0.89
CA ASN A 12 13.95 -36.53 -1.59
C ASN A 12 13.49 -35.49 -0.56
N SER A 13 14.43 -34.81 0.08
CA SER A 13 14.16 -33.52 0.72
C SER A 13 14.54 -32.43 -0.27
N PHE A 14 13.59 -32.03 -1.13
CA PHE A 14 13.61 -30.70 -1.72
C PHE A 14 13.49 -29.69 -0.57
N LEU A 15 14.64 -29.36 0.03
CA LEU A 15 14.79 -28.15 0.81
C LEU A 15 14.61 -27.01 -0.19
N ARG A 16 13.40 -26.44 -0.24
CA ARG A 16 13.19 -25.12 -0.83
C ARG A 16 14.11 -24.17 -0.06
N ASP A 17 15.18 -23.71 -0.68
CA ASP A 17 15.93 -22.56 -0.20
C ASP A 17 14.95 -21.39 0.03
N HIS A 18 14.73 -21.02 1.29
CA HIS A 18 13.86 -19.92 1.70
C HIS A 18 14.38 -18.52 1.29
N ASN A 19 15.39 -18.46 0.41
CA ASN A 19 16.01 -17.23 -0.07
C ASN A 19 15.68 -16.88 -1.53
N TYR A 20 14.94 -17.72 -2.25
CA TYR A 20 14.39 -17.33 -3.56
C TYR A 20 13.00 -16.74 -3.35
N ALA A 21 12.94 -15.44 -3.04
CA ALA A 21 11.72 -14.67 -3.23
C ALA A 21 11.39 -14.71 -4.73
N THR A 22 10.26 -15.28 -5.11
CA THR A 22 9.80 -15.16 -6.50
C THR A 22 9.36 -13.72 -6.73
N GLU A 23 9.48 -13.22 -7.96
CA GLU A 23 9.06 -11.84 -8.26
C GLU A 23 7.58 -11.61 -7.89
N ALA A 24 6.73 -12.62 -8.09
CA ALA A 24 5.32 -12.59 -7.73
C ALA A 24 5.07 -12.42 -6.22
N ASP A 25 5.99 -12.85 -5.35
CA ASP A 25 5.85 -12.72 -3.89
C ASP A 25 6.29 -11.35 -3.34
N ILE A 26 6.81 -10.46 -4.19
CA ILE A 26 7.24 -9.12 -3.75
C ILE A 26 6.00 -8.28 -3.41
N ILE A 27 5.95 -7.79 -2.16
CA ILE A 27 4.87 -6.94 -1.66
C ILE A 27 4.96 -5.57 -2.35
N SER A 28 3.85 -5.12 -2.91
CA SER A 28 3.72 -3.88 -3.68
C SER A 28 2.77 -2.85 -3.07
N THR A 29 2.07 -3.19 -1.99
CA THR A 29 1.26 -2.24 -1.20
C THR A 29 0.91 -2.85 0.16
N VAL A 30 0.78 -2.01 1.20
CA VAL A 30 0.42 -2.40 2.56
C VAL A 30 -0.53 -1.37 3.15
N GLU A 31 -1.65 -1.80 3.75
CA GLU A 31 -2.68 -0.90 4.27
C GLU A 31 -3.43 -1.48 5.48
N PHE A 32 -3.45 -0.75 6.60
CA PHE A 32 -4.36 -1.03 7.72
C PHE A 32 -5.81 -0.64 7.39
N ASN A 33 -6.79 -1.38 7.91
CA ASN A 33 -8.17 -0.90 7.93
C ASN A 33 -8.33 0.23 8.97
N SER A 34 -9.50 0.89 8.96
CA SER A 34 -9.77 2.03 9.84
C SER A 34 -9.73 1.71 11.34
N THR A 35 -9.99 0.45 11.73
CA THR A 35 -9.89 0.01 13.14
C THR A 35 -8.46 -0.37 13.52
N GLY A 36 -7.63 -0.71 12.54
CA GLY A 36 -6.31 -1.30 12.71
C GLY A 36 -6.32 -2.79 13.04
N GLU A 37 -7.48 -3.42 13.19
CA GLU A 37 -7.60 -4.87 13.47
C GLU A 37 -7.19 -5.73 12.27
N LEU A 38 -7.35 -5.19 11.06
CA LEU A 38 -6.96 -5.85 9.82
C LEU A 38 -5.82 -5.10 9.13
N LEU A 39 -4.87 -5.86 8.61
CA LEU A 39 -3.75 -5.38 7.81
C LEU A 39 -3.79 -6.12 6.46
N ALA A 40 -3.85 -5.41 5.34
CA ALA A 40 -3.80 -6.00 4.01
C ALA A 40 -2.44 -5.76 3.35
N THR A 41 -1.97 -6.74 2.60
CA THR A 41 -0.87 -6.60 1.64
C THR A 41 -1.31 -7.03 0.26
N GLY A 42 -0.86 -6.31 -0.77
CA GLY A 42 -0.92 -6.74 -2.16
C GLY A 42 0.48 -7.07 -2.67
N ASP A 43 0.59 -8.00 -3.61
CA ASP A 43 1.87 -8.37 -4.22
C ASP A 43 1.89 -8.21 -5.75
N LYS A 44 3.09 -8.38 -6.31
CA LYS A 44 3.32 -8.36 -7.75
C LYS A 44 2.59 -9.48 -8.51
N GLY A 45 2.30 -10.59 -7.85
CA GLY A 45 1.55 -11.71 -8.41
C GLY A 45 0.03 -11.57 -8.32
N GLY A 46 -0.49 -10.37 -8.00
CA GLY A 46 -1.92 -10.08 -8.01
C GLY A 46 -2.71 -10.65 -6.83
N ARG A 47 -2.04 -11.15 -5.79
CA ARG A 47 -2.70 -11.69 -4.59
C ARG A 47 -2.88 -10.60 -3.55
N VAL A 48 -3.94 -10.75 -2.77
CA VAL A 48 -4.18 -9.96 -1.55
C VAL A 48 -4.17 -10.91 -0.35
N VAL A 49 -3.35 -10.58 0.64
CA VAL A 49 -3.29 -11.28 1.92
C VAL A 49 -3.77 -10.32 3.00
N VAL A 50 -4.78 -10.72 3.75
CA VAL A 50 -5.32 -9.99 4.89
C VAL A 50 -4.90 -10.72 6.16
N PHE A 51 -4.35 -9.97 7.10
CA PHE A 51 -4.00 -10.41 8.43
C PHE A 51 -4.97 -9.81 9.44
N GLN A 52 -5.35 -10.59 10.45
CA GLN A 52 -6.16 -10.13 11.57
C GLN A 52 -5.33 -10.18 12.85
N ARG A 53 -5.42 -9.12 13.64
CA ARG A 53 -4.81 -9.06 14.97
C ARG A 53 -5.50 -10.03 15.90
N GLU A 54 -4.73 -10.88 16.58
CA GLU A 54 -5.25 -11.74 17.63
C GLU A 54 -5.86 -10.88 18.76
N GLN A 55 -7.08 -11.23 19.18
CA GLN A 55 -7.74 -10.53 20.29
C GLN A 55 -7.02 -10.81 21.62
N GLU A 56 -6.97 -9.82 22.50
CA GLU A 56 -6.35 -9.98 23.81
C GLU A 56 -7.08 -11.07 24.61
N SER A 57 -6.36 -12.16 24.90
CA SER A 57 -6.81 -13.17 25.83
C SER A 57 -6.86 -12.60 27.24
N LYS A 58 -7.95 -12.85 27.97
CA LYS A 58 -8.10 -12.52 29.41
C LYS A 58 -6.93 -13.03 30.28
N ASN A 59 -6.18 -14.02 29.79
CA ASN A 59 -5.05 -14.62 30.50
C ASN A 59 -3.70 -13.92 30.25
N GLN A 60 -3.57 -13.00 29.28
CA GLN A 60 -2.33 -12.26 28.98
C GLN A 60 -2.59 -10.79 28.57
N PRO A 61 -3.01 -9.92 29.49
CA PRO A 61 -3.40 -8.52 29.23
C PRO A 61 -2.25 -7.57 28.84
N HIS A 62 -1.02 -8.08 28.67
CA HIS A 62 0.17 -7.28 28.33
C HIS A 62 0.85 -7.70 27.02
N ARG A 63 0.20 -8.57 26.22
CA ARG A 63 0.68 -8.91 24.88
C ARG A 63 -0.23 -8.29 23.84
N ARG A 64 0.28 -7.28 23.12
CA ARG A 64 -0.34 -6.86 21.86
C ARG A 64 -0.38 -8.07 20.92
N GLY A 65 -1.58 -8.39 20.44
CA GLY A 65 -1.82 -9.55 19.58
C GLY A 65 -0.96 -9.56 18.33
N GLU A 66 -0.53 -10.74 17.92
CA GLU A 66 0.18 -10.94 16.66
C GLU A 66 -0.82 -10.90 15.49
N TYR A 67 -0.37 -10.45 14.32
CA TYR A 67 -1.20 -10.43 13.12
C TYR A 67 -1.06 -11.76 12.38
N ASN A 68 -2.13 -12.54 12.34
CA ASN A 68 -2.16 -13.86 11.71
C ASN A 68 -2.93 -13.78 10.39
N VAL A 69 -2.61 -14.67 9.44
CA VAL A 69 -3.30 -14.72 8.16
C VAL A 69 -4.80 -15.00 8.40
N TYR A 70 -5.63 -14.09 7.92
CA TYR A 70 -7.09 -14.12 8.06
C TYR A 70 -7.77 -14.52 6.75
N SER A 71 -7.27 -14.02 5.61
CA SER A 71 -7.77 -14.38 4.28
C SER A 71 -6.69 -14.18 3.23
N THR A 72 -6.65 -15.07 2.24
CA THR A 72 -5.80 -14.93 1.05
C THR A 72 -6.62 -15.20 -0.20
N PHE A 73 -6.53 -14.32 -1.20
CA PHE A 73 -7.25 -14.49 -2.46
C PHE A 73 -6.50 -13.87 -3.64
N GLN A 74 -6.72 -14.42 -4.83
CA GLN A 74 -6.25 -13.84 -6.09
C GLN A 74 -7.13 -12.65 -6.45
N SER A 75 -6.58 -11.44 -6.42
CA SER A 75 -7.34 -10.23 -6.74
C SER A 75 -7.35 -9.96 -8.24
N HIS A 76 -6.18 -10.02 -8.87
CA HIS A 76 -6.01 -9.74 -10.30
C HIS A 76 -5.25 -10.87 -10.95
N GLU A 77 -5.52 -11.11 -12.23
CA GLU A 77 -4.79 -12.07 -13.05
C GLU A 77 -4.22 -11.30 -14.25
N PRO A 78 -3.13 -11.79 -14.88
CA PRO A 78 -2.58 -11.11 -16.03
C PRO A 78 -3.61 -11.06 -17.16
N GLU A 79 -3.79 -9.87 -17.74
CA GLU A 79 -4.70 -9.63 -18.85
C GLU A 79 -3.92 -9.14 -20.07
N PHE A 80 -4.46 -9.31 -21.27
CA PHE A 80 -3.83 -8.81 -22.50
C PHE A 80 -4.84 -8.05 -23.36
N ASP A 81 -4.54 -6.79 -23.65
CA ASP A 81 -5.30 -5.99 -24.61
C ASP A 81 -4.75 -6.27 -26.02
N TYR A 82 -5.40 -7.18 -26.74
CA TYR A 82 -5.02 -7.57 -28.10
C TYR A 82 -5.08 -6.43 -29.12
N LEU A 83 -5.93 -5.43 -28.90
CA LEU A 83 -6.08 -4.32 -29.84
C LEU A 83 -4.93 -3.33 -29.71
N LYS A 84 -4.39 -3.17 -28.50
CA LYS A 84 -3.24 -2.30 -28.21
C LYS A 84 -1.92 -3.06 -28.14
N SER A 85 -1.95 -4.39 -28.23
CA SER A 85 -0.81 -5.28 -27.96
C SER A 85 -0.14 -4.96 -26.62
N LEU A 86 -0.96 -4.76 -25.58
CA LEU A 86 -0.50 -4.33 -24.26
C LEU A 86 -0.80 -5.42 -23.24
N GLU A 87 0.23 -5.90 -22.56
CA GLU A 87 0.10 -6.73 -21.37
C GLU A 87 -0.30 -5.86 -20.17
N ILE A 88 -1.26 -6.35 -19.41
CA ILE A 88 -1.75 -5.72 -18.19
C ILE A 88 -1.32 -6.62 -17.04
N GLU A 89 -0.32 -6.15 -16.30
CA GLU A 89 0.20 -6.86 -15.13
C GLU A 89 -0.88 -7.04 -14.05
N GLU A 90 -0.82 -8.18 -13.37
CA GLU A 90 -1.67 -8.47 -12.21
C GLU A 90 -1.23 -7.76 -10.93
N LYS A 91 -0.04 -7.15 -10.92
CA LYS A 91 0.55 -6.44 -9.78
C LYS A 91 -0.45 -5.51 -9.11
N ILE A 92 -0.61 -5.66 -7.79
CA ILE A 92 -1.49 -4.79 -7.01
C ILE A 92 -0.78 -3.47 -6.72
N ASN A 93 -1.26 -2.37 -7.30
CA ASN A 93 -0.67 -1.05 -7.12
C ASN A 93 -1.06 -0.39 -5.80
N LYS A 94 -2.33 -0.50 -5.41
CA LYS A 94 -2.89 0.09 -4.18
C LYS A 94 -4.05 -0.74 -3.63
N ILE A 95 -4.18 -0.73 -2.31
CA ILE A 95 -5.35 -1.21 -1.57
C ILE A 95 -5.92 -0.03 -0.75
N ARG A 96 -7.24 0.10 -0.70
CA ARG A 96 -7.94 1.03 0.19
C ARG A 96 -9.13 0.36 0.84
N TRP A 97 -9.20 0.39 2.16
CA TRP A 97 -10.34 -0.11 2.90
C TRP A 97 -11.53 0.85 2.79
N LEU A 98 -12.73 0.31 2.70
CA LEU A 98 -13.95 1.07 2.91
C LEU A 98 -14.28 1.06 4.40
N PRO A 99 -14.91 2.13 4.92
CA PRO A 99 -15.48 2.12 6.27
C PRO A 99 -16.46 0.96 6.44
N GLN A 100 -16.36 0.28 7.59
CA GLN A 100 -17.20 -0.88 7.87
C GLN A 100 -18.66 -0.47 8.10
N GLN A 101 -19.57 -0.99 7.27
CA GLN A 101 -21.03 -0.73 7.37
C GLN A 101 -21.82 -1.88 8.00
N ASN A 102 -21.26 -3.09 7.99
CA ASN A 102 -21.90 -4.29 8.53
C ASN A 102 -20.82 -5.29 8.98
N ALA A 103 -21.20 -6.53 9.29
CA ALA A 103 -20.26 -7.56 9.73
C ALA A 103 -19.19 -7.93 8.68
N ALA A 104 -19.41 -7.62 7.40
CA ALA A 104 -18.41 -7.84 6.36
C ALA A 104 -17.49 -6.63 6.19
N TYR A 105 -16.24 -6.92 5.81
CA TYR A 105 -15.26 -5.92 5.44
C TYR A 105 -15.22 -5.73 3.93
N PHE A 106 -14.90 -4.51 3.51
CA PHE A 106 -14.83 -4.16 2.10
C PHE A 106 -13.52 -3.43 1.82
N LEU A 107 -12.88 -3.78 0.71
CA LEU A 107 -11.68 -3.10 0.23
C LEU A 107 -11.71 -2.95 -1.29
N LEU A 108 -11.10 -1.88 -1.77
CA LEU A 108 -10.73 -1.70 -3.17
C LEU A 108 -9.30 -2.17 -3.36
N SER A 109 -9.06 -2.92 -4.43
CA SER A 109 -7.72 -3.22 -4.95
C SER A 109 -7.63 -2.79 -6.40
N THR A 110 -6.46 -2.32 -6.83
CA THR A 110 -6.25 -1.90 -8.23
C THR A 110 -4.92 -2.41 -8.76
N ASN A 111 -4.91 -2.78 -10.04
CA ASN A 111 -3.70 -2.83 -10.86
C ASN A 111 -3.65 -1.59 -11.77
N ASP A 112 -2.93 -1.66 -12.87
CA ASP A 112 -2.75 -0.55 -13.80
C ASP A 112 -4.01 -0.10 -14.55
N LYS A 113 -5.04 -0.95 -14.67
CA LYS A 113 -6.21 -0.69 -15.52
C LYS A 113 -7.57 -0.89 -14.85
N THR A 114 -7.63 -1.71 -13.82
CA THR A 114 -8.89 -2.18 -13.25
C THR A 114 -8.89 -2.08 -11.72
N VAL A 115 -9.93 -1.45 -11.18
CA VAL A 115 -10.23 -1.44 -9.74
C VAL A 115 -11.27 -2.53 -9.43
N LYS A 116 -11.09 -3.30 -8.36
CA LYS A 116 -12.05 -4.31 -7.90
C LYS A 116 -12.48 -4.03 -6.46
N LEU A 117 -13.78 -4.08 -6.20
CA LEU A 117 -14.35 -4.05 -4.85
C LEU A 117 -14.51 -5.48 -4.34
N TRP A 118 -13.82 -5.79 -3.26
CA TRP A 118 -13.86 -7.08 -2.59
C TRP A 118 -14.70 -7.01 -1.32
N LYS A 119 -15.46 -8.07 -1.06
CA LYS A 119 -16.15 -8.31 0.22
C LYS A 119 -15.49 -9.48 0.91
N ILE A 120 -15.08 -9.28 2.16
CA ILE A 120 -14.56 -10.32 3.05
C ILE A 120 -15.58 -10.53 4.16
N SER A 121 -16.12 -11.74 4.25
CA SER A 121 -17.13 -12.07 5.26
C SER A 121 -16.84 -13.38 5.96
N GLU A 122 -17.16 -13.41 7.24
CA GLU A 122 -17.13 -14.61 8.07
C GLU A 122 -18.43 -15.41 7.92
N ARG A 123 -18.30 -16.74 7.87
CA ARG A 123 -19.41 -17.69 7.86
C ARG A 123 -19.15 -18.80 8.87
N ASP A 124 -20.03 -18.90 9.86
CA ASP A 124 -20.00 -19.88 10.94
C ASP A 124 -21.16 -20.90 10.85
N LYS A 125 -21.97 -20.83 9.79
CA LYS A 125 -23.15 -21.69 9.58
C LYS A 125 -23.24 -22.17 8.14
N ARG A 126 -23.74 -23.39 7.97
CA ARG A 126 -24.06 -23.99 6.65
C ARG A 126 -25.47 -24.57 6.61
N PRO A 127 -26.14 -24.57 5.44
CA PRO A 127 -27.41 -25.24 5.26
C PRO A 127 -27.24 -26.77 5.17
N GLU A 128 -28.00 -27.51 5.97
CA GLU A 128 -28.07 -28.98 5.96
C GLU A 128 -29.53 -29.47 5.82
N GLY A 129 -29.72 -30.74 5.42
CA GLY A 129 -31.06 -31.34 5.27
C GLY A 129 -31.71 -31.15 3.89
N TYR A 130 -30.93 -31.31 2.81
CA TYR A 130 -31.46 -31.26 1.45
C TYR A 130 -32.39 -32.45 1.13
N ASN A 131 -33.41 -32.23 0.29
CA ASN A 131 -34.34 -33.29 -0.09
C ASN A 131 -33.72 -34.33 -1.02
N LEU A 132 -32.87 -33.89 -1.94
CA LEU A 132 -32.33 -34.71 -3.03
C LEU A 132 -30.92 -35.24 -2.74
N LYS A 133 -30.26 -34.74 -1.70
CA LYS A 133 -28.91 -35.15 -1.30
C LYS A 133 -28.91 -35.56 0.17
N ASP A 134 -28.21 -36.63 0.50
CA ASP A 134 -27.92 -36.97 1.90
C ASP A 134 -26.79 -36.08 2.46
N GLU A 135 -26.44 -36.28 3.73
CA GLU A 135 -25.39 -35.51 4.42
C GLU A 135 -24.00 -35.69 3.78
N ASP A 136 -23.78 -36.81 3.07
CA ASP A 136 -22.54 -37.09 2.32
C ASP A 136 -22.59 -36.51 0.89
N GLY A 137 -23.66 -35.79 0.52
CA GLY A 137 -23.84 -35.17 -0.79
C GLY A 137 -24.28 -36.13 -1.90
N ARG A 138 -24.59 -37.39 -1.58
CA ARG A 138 -25.04 -38.40 -2.55
C ARG A 138 -26.50 -38.19 -2.89
N ILE A 139 -26.84 -38.45 -4.15
CA ILE A 139 -28.21 -38.32 -4.63
C ILE A 139 -29.08 -39.37 -3.93
N ARG A 140 -30.15 -38.92 -3.29
CA ARG A 140 -31.16 -39.78 -2.66
C ARG A 140 -32.05 -40.38 -3.74
N ASP A 141 -32.41 -41.65 -3.58
CA ASP A 141 -33.40 -42.30 -4.45
C ASP A 141 -34.75 -41.55 -4.35
N PRO A 142 -35.30 -41.02 -5.45
CA PRO A 142 -36.59 -40.32 -5.46
C PRO A 142 -37.73 -41.10 -4.81
N SER A 143 -37.70 -42.44 -4.88
CA SER A 143 -38.73 -43.30 -4.26
C SER A 143 -38.74 -43.25 -2.73
N THR A 144 -37.63 -42.83 -2.10
CA THR A 144 -37.48 -42.71 -0.65
C THR A 144 -37.93 -41.35 -0.09
N ILE A 145 -38.30 -40.42 -0.97
CA ILE A 145 -38.70 -39.05 -0.60
C ILE A 145 -40.20 -39.03 -0.34
N THR A 146 -40.57 -39.25 0.93
CA THR A 146 -41.98 -39.30 1.37
C THR A 146 -42.54 -37.94 1.80
N SER A 147 -41.67 -36.96 2.05
CA SER A 147 -42.04 -35.60 2.47
C SER A 147 -40.94 -34.61 2.10
N LEU A 148 -41.34 -33.36 1.82
CA LEU A 148 -40.41 -32.26 1.58
C LEU A 148 -40.01 -31.60 2.90
N ARG A 149 -38.72 -31.28 3.01
CA ARG A 149 -38.11 -30.58 4.14
C ARG A 149 -37.46 -29.29 3.66
N VAL A 150 -37.38 -28.31 4.55
CA VAL A 150 -36.64 -27.07 4.31
C VAL A 150 -35.27 -27.21 4.98
N PRO A 151 -34.16 -26.87 4.28
CA PRO A 151 -32.83 -26.90 4.88
C PRO A 151 -32.74 -26.01 6.12
N VAL A 152 -32.00 -26.45 7.12
CA VAL A 152 -31.79 -25.72 8.38
C VAL A 152 -30.32 -25.32 8.49
N LEU A 153 -30.06 -24.11 9.00
CA LEU A 153 -28.70 -23.66 9.27
C LEU A 153 -28.14 -24.36 10.50
N ARG A 154 -26.99 -25.02 10.31
CA ARG A 154 -26.24 -25.71 11.35
C ARG A 154 -24.89 -25.02 11.57
N PRO A 155 -24.40 -24.93 12.82
CA PRO A 155 -23.06 -24.41 13.10
C PRO A 155 -21.98 -25.18 12.35
N MET A 156 -20.96 -24.47 11.87
CA MET A 156 -19.74 -25.00 11.27
C MET A 156 -18.52 -24.24 11.79
N ASP A 157 -17.33 -24.75 11.50
CA ASP A 157 -16.09 -24.03 11.78
C ASP A 157 -16.07 -22.69 11.02
N LEU A 158 -15.56 -21.65 11.69
CA LEU A 158 -15.48 -20.30 11.13
C LEU A 158 -14.70 -20.33 9.83
N MET A 159 -15.33 -19.88 8.76
CA MET A 159 -14.72 -19.77 7.44
C MET A 159 -14.77 -18.32 6.96
N VAL A 160 -13.66 -17.83 6.43
CA VAL A 160 -13.56 -16.49 5.86
C VAL A 160 -13.61 -16.60 4.34
N GLU A 161 -14.57 -15.92 3.71
CA GLU A 161 -14.73 -15.90 2.25
C GLU A 161 -14.48 -14.49 1.71
N ALA A 162 -13.57 -14.37 0.75
CA ALA A 162 -13.36 -13.18 -0.04
C ALA A 162 -14.04 -13.33 -1.41
N THR A 163 -14.90 -12.38 -1.77
CA THR A 163 -15.67 -12.41 -3.02
C THR A 163 -15.56 -11.09 -3.77
N PRO A 164 -15.29 -11.10 -5.09
CA PRO A 164 -15.31 -9.87 -5.89
C PRO A 164 -16.77 -9.45 -6.06
N ARG A 165 -17.10 -8.26 -5.56
CA ARG A 165 -18.46 -7.70 -5.65
C ARG A 165 -18.64 -6.91 -6.94
N ARG A 166 -17.62 -6.12 -7.30
CA ARG A 166 -17.67 -5.20 -8.44
C ARG A 166 -16.30 -5.06 -9.08
N VAL A 167 -16.31 -4.79 -10.38
CA VAL A 167 -15.12 -4.55 -11.20
C VAL A 167 -15.37 -3.25 -11.96
N PHE A 168 -14.51 -2.27 -11.75
CA PHE A 168 -14.52 -0.96 -12.41
C PHE A 168 -13.35 -0.94 -13.40
N SER A 169 -13.67 -1.08 -14.68
CA SER A 169 -12.70 -1.23 -15.76
C SER A 169 -12.97 -0.21 -16.87
N ASN A 170 -12.03 -0.10 -17.82
CA ASN A 170 -12.14 0.74 -19.02
C ASN A 170 -12.32 2.24 -18.76
N GLY A 171 -12.02 2.72 -17.54
CA GLY A 171 -12.03 4.16 -17.23
C GLY A 171 -10.70 4.86 -17.51
N HIS A 172 -9.60 4.10 -17.60
CA HIS A 172 -8.24 4.64 -17.67
C HIS A 172 -7.52 4.25 -18.96
N THR A 173 -6.85 5.25 -19.55
CA THR A 173 -5.98 5.05 -20.70
C THR A 173 -4.56 4.73 -20.24
N TYR A 174 -4.10 5.39 -19.17
CA TYR A 174 -2.74 5.27 -18.62
C TYR A 174 -2.72 4.38 -17.38
N HIS A 175 -1.60 4.31 -16.66
CA HIS A 175 -1.46 3.41 -15.50
C HIS A 175 -2.09 4.03 -14.26
N ILE A 176 -3.00 3.32 -13.60
CA ILE A 176 -3.59 3.78 -12.35
C ILE A 176 -2.52 3.80 -11.26
N ASN A 177 -2.21 4.99 -10.76
CA ASN A 177 -1.24 5.20 -9.67
C ASN A 177 -1.89 5.35 -8.29
N SER A 178 -3.16 5.80 -8.24
CA SER A 178 -3.86 6.09 -6.97
C SER A 178 -5.32 5.68 -7.00
N ILE A 179 -5.81 5.27 -5.82
CA ILE A 179 -7.24 5.18 -5.49
C ILE A 179 -7.47 5.80 -4.11
N SER A 180 -8.59 6.50 -3.94
CA SER A 180 -8.95 7.15 -2.68
C SER A 180 -10.48 7.16 -2.51
N VAL A 181 -10.95 6.70 -1.35
CA VAL A 181 -12.37 6.65 -1.01
C VAL A 181 -12.81 8.02 -0.49
N ASN A 182 -13.98 8.48 -0.92
CA ASN A 182 -14.52 9.75 -0.48
C ASN A 182 -15.18 9.61 0.91
N SER A 183 -15.15 10.69 1.68
CA SER A 183 -15.85 10.82 2.97
C SER A 183 -17.39 10.82 2.87
N ASP A 184 -17.95 10.78 1.65
CA ASP A 184 -19.39 10.66 1.41
C ASP A 184 -19.92 9.20 1.51
N TYR A 185 -19.03 8.21 1.64
CA TYR A 185 -19.35 6.77 1.71
C TYR A 185 -20.02 6.18 0.46
N GLU A 186 -20.10 6.93 -0.64
CA GLU A 186 -20.76 6.53 -1.87
C GLU A 186 -19.82 6.54 -3.07
N THR A 187 -18.82 7.43 -3.07
CA THR A 187 -17.90 7.63 -4.17
C THR A 187 -16.45 7.33 -3.81
N TYR A 188 -15.65 7.10 -4.85
CA TYR A 188 -14.20 7.04 -4.75
C TYR A 188 -13.61 7.58 -6.05
N MET A 189 -12.33 7.94 -6.03
CA MET A 189 -11.61 8.32 -7.22
C MET A 189 -10.51 7.33 -7.55
N SER A 190 -10.23 7.19 -8.84
CA SER A 190 -9.04 6.54 -9.37
C SER A 190 -8.30 7.48 -10.30
N THR A 191 -6.99 7.45 -10.22
CA THR A 191 -6.10 8.41 -10.88
C THR A 191 -5.06 7.66 -11.70
N ASP A 192 -4.91 8.06 -12.96
CA ASP A 192 -3.78 7.66 -13.80
C ASP A 192 -2.81 8.82 -14.01
N ASP A 193 -1.84 8.64 -14.91
CA ASP A 193 -0.78 9.62 -15.17
C ASP A 193 -1.29 10.98 -15.68
N LEU A 194 -2.51 11.08 -16.23
CA LEU A 194 -3.03 12.33 -16.81
C LEU A 194 -4.48 12.65 -16.40
N ARG A 195 -5.20 11.71 -15.79
CA ARG A 195 -6.63 11.82 -15.53
C ARG A 195 -7.03 11.34 -14.15
N ILE A 196 -8.04 12.01 -13.59
CA ILE A 196 -8.73 11.60 -12.37
C ILE A 196 -10.18 11.32 -12.70
N ASN A 197 -10.64 10.12 -12.35
CA ASN A 197 -12.01 9.68 -12.55
C ASN A 197 -12.71 9.48 -11.21
N LEU A 198 -13.91 10.03 -11.09
CA LEU A 198 -14.84 9.80 -9.99
C LEU A 198 -15.78 8.63 -10.33
N TRP A 199 -15.95 7.73 -9.37
CA TRP A 199 -16.78 6.55 -9.48
C TRP A 199 -17.79 6.51 -8.34
N HIS A 200 -18.97 5.98 -8.63
CA HIS A 200 -19.90 5.58 -7.58
C HIS A 200 -19.65 4.10 -7.25
N LEU A 201 -19.55 3.75 -5.97
CA LEU A 201 -19.25 2.39 -5.51
C LEU A 201 -20.24 1.35 -6.03
N GLU A 202 -21.44 1.76 -6.42
CA GLU A 202 -22.47 0.87 -6.97
C GLU A 202 -22.61 0.85 -8.49
N ILE A 203 -21.90 1.70 -9.22
CA ILE A 203 -22.05 1.85 -10.68
C ILE A 203 -20.70 1.56 -11.34
N THR A 204 -20.62 0.46 -12.09
CA THR A 204 -19.36 -0.01 -12.68
C THR A 204 -19.17 0.35 -14.15
N ASN A 205 -20.25 0.72 -14.84
CA ASN A 205 -20.24 0.94 -16.29
C ASN A 205 -20.01 2.40 -16.70
N ARG A 206 -19.87 3.31 -15.74
CA ARG A 206 -19.69 4.75 -15.97
C ARG A 206 -18.81 5.34 -14.87
N SER A 207 -17.89 6.19 -15.27
CA SER A 207 -17.14 7.10 -14.42
C SER A 207 -17.30 8.53 -14.92
N PHE A 208 -17.05 9.50 -14.06
CA PHE A 208 -16.99 10.90 -14.45
C PHE A 208 -15.55 11.39 -14.35
N ASN A 209 -14.99 11.84 -15.48
CA ASN A 209 -13.66 12.43 -15.48
C ASN A 209 -13.73 13.84 -14.88
N ILE A 210 -13.01 14.06 -13.77
CA ILE A 210 -13.03 15.33 -13.03
C ILE A 210 -11.77 16.17 -13.26
N VAL A 211 -10.68 15.56 -13.72
CA VAL A 211 -9.44 16.24 -14.12
C VAL A 211 -8.89 15.55 -15.37
N ASP A 212 -8.54 16.33 -16.39
CA ASP A 212 -7.79 15.88 -17.57
C ASP A 212 -6.66 16.88 -17.88
N ILE A 213 -5.43 16.53 -17.51
CA ILE A 213 -4.24 17.34 -17.84
C ILE A 213 -3.58 16.90 -19.15
N LYS A 214 -4.23 16.02 -19.93
CA LYS A 214 -3.68 15.55 -21.20
C LYS A 214 -3.50 16.72 -22.18
N PRO A 215 -2.28 16.96 -22.69
CA PRO A 215 -2.07 18.00 -23.69
C PRO A 215 -2.72 17.59 -25.03
N THR A 216 -3.07 18.60 -25.85
CA THR A 216 -3.60 18.38 -27.20
C THR A 216 -2.61 17.59 -28.07
N ASN A 217 -1.32 17.92 -27.95
CA ASN A 217 -0.22 17.18 -28.55
C ASN A 217 0.55 16.43 -27.46
N MET A 218 0.66 15.09 -27.58
CA MET A 218 1.41 14.27 -26.62
C MET A 218 2.91 14.59 -26.59
N GLU A 219 3.47 15.19 -27.65
CA GLU A 219 4.86 15.63 -27.67
C GLU A 219 5.12 16.83 -26.75
N GLU A 220 4.08 17.57 -26.37
CA GLU A 220 4.15 18.69 -25.44
C GLU A 220 3.93 18.25 -23.98
N LEU A 221 3.93 16.95 -23.71
CA LEU A 221 3.76 16.43 -22.36
C LEU A 221 4.96 16.81 -21.49
N THR A 222 4.72 17.69 -20.52
CA THR A 222 5.77 18.13 -19.58
C THR A 222 5.49 17.74 -18.13
N GLU A 223 4.29 17.23 -17.82
CA GLU A 223 3.86 17.00 -16.45
C GLU A 223 2.90 15.82 -16.39
N VAL A 224 3.07 14.95 -15.40
CA VAL A 224 2.15 13.83 -15.12
C VAL A 224 1.68 13.88 -13.67
N ILE A 225 0.48 13.37 -13.41
CA ILE A 225 -0.06 13.16 -12.07
C ILE A 225 0.63 11.96 -11.45
N THR A 226 1.15 12.13 -10.23
CA THR A 226 1.93 11.08 -9.56
C THR A 226 1.19 10.43 -8.39
N ALA A 227 0.37 11.18 -7.68
CA ALA A 227 -0.48 10.69 -6.60
C ALA A 227 -1.71 11.59 -6.43
N ALA A 228 -2.80 11.04 -5.88
CA ALA A 228 -3.99 11.81 -5.53
C ALA A 228 -4.71 11.22 -4.31
N GLU A 229 -5.30 12.09 -3.49
CA GLU A 229 -6.05 11.68 -2.30
C GLU A 229 -7.23 12.63 -2.00
N PHE A 230 -8.35 12.08 -1.55
CA PHE A 230 -9.48 12.85 -1.03
C PHE A 230 -9.18 13.39 0.36
N HIS A 231 -9.73 14.55 0.70
CA HIS A 231 -9.68 15.07 2.04
C HIS A 231 -10.46 14.13 3.00
N PRO A 232 -9.91 13.79 4.18
CA PRO A 232 -10.51 12.78 5.07
C PRO A 232 -11.92 13.13 5.58
N HIS A 233 -12.24 14.43 5.65
CA HIS A 233 -13.51 14.93 6.21
C HIS A 233 -14.36 15.78 5.25
N GLN A 234 -13.82 16.16 4.08
CA GLN A 234 -14.47 17.14 3.20
C GLN A 234 -14.73 16.47 1.86
N CYS A 235 -15.98 16.10 1.61
CA CYS A 235 -16.34 15.28 0.46
C CYS A 235 -16.12 15.93 -0.91
N ASN A 236 -15.96 17.25 -0.94
CA ASN A 236 -15.74 18.05 -2.13
C ASN A 236 -14.26 18.36 -2.40
N THR A 237 -13.35 17.99 -1.51
CA THR A 237 -11.95 18.43 -1.58
C THR A 237 -11.03 17.26 -1.83
N PHE A 238 -10.14 17.38 -2.80
CA PHE A 238 -9.08 16.42 -3.05
C PHE A 238 -7.80 17.15 -3.50
N VAL A 239 -6.68 16.44 -3.43
CA VAL A 239 -5.41 16.90 -3.96
C VAL A 239 -4.85 15.93 -4.97
N TYR A 240 -4.04 16.45 -5.89
CA TYR A 240 -3.13 15.64 -6.67
C TYR A 240 -1.76 16.31 -6.77
N SER A 241 -0.73 15.49 -6.76
CA SER A 241 0.66 15.90 -6.94
C SER A 241 1.15 15.59 -8.35
N SER A 242 2.25 16.22 -8.75
CA SER A 242 2.83 15.99 -10.07
C SER A 242 4.31 15.66 -10.07
N SER A 243 4.78 15.22 -11.24
CA SER A 243 6.19 14.94 -11.53
C SER A 243 7.09 16.17 -11.50
N LYS A 244 6.52 17.38 -11.39
CA LYS A 244 7.24 18.65 -11.28
C LYS A 244 7.32 19.20 -9.87
N GLY A 245 6.91 18.43 -8.86
CA GLY A 245 6.99 18.86 -7.47
C GLY A 245 5.89 19.83 -7.02
N SER A 246 4.81 19.93 -7.80
CA SER A 246 3.66 20.78 -7.46
C SER A 246 2.49 19.98 -6.88
N ILE A 247 1.68 20.64 -6.05
CA ILE A 247 0.45 20.05 -5.48
C ILE A 247 -0.71 20.97 -5.83
N ARG A 248 -1.78 20.39 -6.37
CA ARG A 248 -3.01 21.09 -6.70
C ARG A 248 -4.11 20.59 -5.80
N LEU A 249 -4.76 21.50 -5.08
CA LEU A 249 -5.96 21.21 -4.31
C LEU A 249 -7.17 21.70 -5.10
N CYS A 250 -8.13 20.81 -5.28
CA CYS A 250 -9.35 21.05 -6.05
C CYS A 250 -10.57 21.07 -5.13
N ASP A 251 -11.54 21.93 -5.45
CA ASP A 251 -12.85 21.97 -4.81
C ASP A 251 -13.94 21.67 -5.85
N MET A 252 -14.56 20.50 -5.71
CA MET A 252 -15.61 19.98 -6.60
C MET A 252 -16.91 20.81 -6.55
N ARG A 253 -17.07 21.71 -5.57
CA ARG A 253 -18.21 22.65 -5.53
C ARG A 253 -18.02 23.84 -6.46
N SER A 254 -16.76 24.20 -6.72
CA SER A 254 -16.43 25.38 -7.53
C SER A 254 -16.75 25.16 -9.01
N ALA A 255 -16.52 23.94 -9.50
CA ALA A 255 -16.84 23.55 -10.86
C ALA A 255 -17.03 22.04 -10.98
N ALA A 256 -17.85 21.61 -11.94
CA ALA A 256 -18.03 20.19 -12.24
C ALA A 256 -16.73 19.57 -12.77
N LEU A 257 -15.97 20.32 -13.58
CA LEU A 257 -14.63 19.96 -14.02
C LEU A 257 -13.62 20.71 -13.15
N CYS A 258 -12.71 19.97 -12.53
CA CYS A 258 -11.67 20.48 -11.64
C CYS A 258 -10.36 20.76 -12.39
N ASP A 259 -10.45 21.16 -13.66
CA ASP A 259 -9.30 21.46 -14.53
C ASP A 259 -8.52 22.69 -14.02
N ASN A 260 -9.20 23.58 -13.29
CA ASN A 260 -8.59 24.63 -12.49
C ASN A 260 -8.46 24.14 -11.04
N HIS A 261 -7.32 24.45 -10.41
CA HIS A 261 -7.10 24.20 -8.99
C HIS A 261 -7.65 25.35 -8.15
N SER A 262 -8.17 25.03 -6.96
CA SER A 262 -8.54 26.04 -5.97
C SER A 262 -7.30 26.63 -5.29
N LYS A 263 -6.27 25.81 -5.07
CA LYS A 263 -5.01 26.21 -4.44
C LYS A 263 -3.85 25.49 -5.11
N PHE A 264 -2.71 26.16 -5.18
CA PHE A 264 -1.49 25.66 -5.80
C PHE A 264 -0.33 25.77 -4.82
N PHE A 265 0.21 24.63 -4.41
CA PHE A 265 1.34 24.57 -3.50
C PHE A 265 2.60 24.27 -4.29
N GLU A 266 3.53 25.22 -4.25
CA GLU A 266 4.82 25.13 -4.92
C GLU A 266 5.84 25.87 -4.07
N GLU A 267 7.03 25.29 -3.93
CA GLU A 267 8.16 25.94 -3.27
C GLU A 267 9.02 26.60 -4.35
N PRO A 268 9.25 27.92 -4.31
CA PRO A 268 10.10 28.58 -5.29
C PRO A 268 11.51 28.00 -5.25
N GLU A 269 11.96 27.38 -6.34
CA GLU A 269 13.36 26.96 -6.47
C GLU A 269 14.24 28.16 -6.83
N ASP A 270 15.34 28.32 -6.09
CA ASP A 270 16.39 29.28 -6.45
C ASP A 270 17.03 28.84 -7.78
N PRO A 271 16.99 29.69 -8.84
CA PRO A 271 17.59 29.37 -10.13
C PRO A 271 19.08 28.98 -10.04
N SER A 272 19.82 29.46 -9.03
CA SER A 272 21.22 29.08 -8.86
C SER A 272 21.43 27.65 -8.35
N ASN A 273 20.40 27.05 -7.72
CA ASN A 273 20.42 25.68 -7.24
C ASN A 273 19.81 24.68 -8.24
N ARG A 274 19.32 25.18 -9.38
CA ARG A 274 18.70 24.36 -10.41
C ARG A 274 19.77 23.58 -11.18
N SER A 275 19.68 22.27 -11.10
CA SER A 275 20.50 21.31 -11.82
C SER A 275 19.62 20.44 -12.71
N PHE A 276 20.21 19.68 -13.62
CA PHE A 276 19.49 18.64 -14.38
C PHE A 276 18.70 17.69 -13.46
N PHE A 277 19.29 17.30 -12.33
CA PHE A 277 18.65 16.40 -11.38
C PHE A 277 17.55 17.06 -10.55
N SER A 278 17.47 18.39 -10.48
CA SER A 278 16.49 19.09 -9.64
C SER A 278 15.07 18.73 -10.04
N GLU A 279 14.76 18.71 -11.35
CA GLU A 279 13.44 18.34 -11.84
C GLU A 279 13.11 16.86 -11.53
N ILE A 280 14.08 15.95 -11.70
CA ILE A 280 13.91 14.52 -11.44
C ILE A 280 13.60 14.27 -9.96
N ILE A 281 14.39 14.84 -9.05
CA ILE A 281 14.23 14.61 -7.60
C ILE A 281 13.08 15.42 -7.00
N SER A 282 12.59 16.46 -7.68
CA SER A 282 11.42 17.26 -7.28
C SER A 282 10.10 16.51 -7.46
N SER A 283 10.08 15.48 -8.32
CA SER A 283 8.90 14.64 -8.56
C SER A 283 8.36 14.08 -7.24
N ILE A 284 7.10 14.39 -6.93
CA ILE A 284 6.43 13.90 -5.72
C ILE A 284 6.01 12.46 -5.96
N SER A 285 6.45 11.53 -5.13
CA SER A 285 6.08 10.12 -5.21
C SER A 285 4.82 9.77 -4.44
N ASP A 286 4.48 10.54 -3.40
CA ASP A 286 3.32 10.29 -2.54
C ASP A 286 2.80 11.59 -1.91
N VAL A 287 1.48 11.68 -1.75
CA VAL A 287 0.79 12.80 -1.10
C VAL A 287 -0.22 12.27 -0.10
N LYS A 288 -0.18 12.80 1.13
CA LYS A 288 -1.02 12.32 2.23
C LYS A 288 -1.60 13.44 3.07
N PHE A 289 -2.92 13.50 3.17
CA PHE A 289 -3.57 14.32 4.20
C PHE A 289 -3.21 13.79 5.59
N SER A 290 -2.97 14.70 6.52
CA SER A 290 -2.99 14.39 7.95
C SER A 290 -4.38 13.93 8.39
N HIS A 291 -4.50 13.10 9.42
CA HIS A 291 -5.79 12.63 9.93
C HIS A 291 -6.71 13.78 10.39
N SER A 292 -6.12 14.87 10.89
CA SER A 292 -6.84 16.11 11.24
C SER A 292 -7.38 16.87 10.01
N GLY A 293 -6.95 16.54 8.80
CA GLY A 293 -7.28 17.25 7.57
C GLY A 293 -6.62 18.62 7.41
N ARG A 294 -5.83 19.09 8.39
CA ARG A 294 -5.23 20.44 8.34
C ARG A 294 -3.95 20.51 7.50
N TYR A 295 -3.20 19.44 7.46
CA TYR A 295 -1.88 19.39 6.83
C TYR A 295 -1.85 18.42 5.65
N LEU A 296 -0.96 18.70 4.71
CA LEU A 296 -0.55 17.78 3.65
C LEU A 296 0.89 17.36 3.89
N MET A 297 1.19 16.10 3.66
CA MET A 297 2.55 15.59 3.58
C MET A 297 2.84 15.20 2.14
N THR A 298 4.04 15.53 1.67
CA THR A 298 4.54 15.08 0.39
C THR A 298 5.90 14.44 0.54
N ARG A 299 6.12 13.36 -0.21
CA ARG A 299 7.43 12.72 -0.36
C ARG A 299 7.96 13.03 -1.76
N ASP A 300 9.11 13.68 -1.82
CA ASP A 300 9.94 13.71 -3.04
C ASP A 300 11.11 12.71 -2.88
N TYR A 301 12.06 12.67 -3.81
CA TYR A 301 13.12 11.66 -3.72
C TYR A 301 13.92 11.78 -2.42
N LEU A 302 14.40 12.99 -2.07
CA LEU A 302 15.34 13.21 -0.96
C LEU A 302 14.66 13.62 0.35
N THR A 303 13.45 14.17 0.29
CA THR A 303 12.82 14.87 1.41
C THR A 303 11.36 14.47 1.63
N VAL A 304 10.91 14.66 2.87
CA VAL A 304 9.49 14.72 3.22
C VAL A 304 9.15 16.13 3.64
N LYS A 305 8.10 16.71 3.08
CA LYS A 305 7.64 18.07 3.38
C LYS A 305 6.23 18.04 3.96
N VAL A 306 5.97 18.89 4.95
CA VAL A 306 4.65 19.12 5.53
C VAL A 306 4.18 20.52 5.17
N TRP A 307 2.98 20.63 4.61
CA TRP A 307 2.34 21.86 4.20
C TRP A 307 1.12 22.12 5.10
N ASP A 308 0.87 23.38 5.45
CA ASP A 308 -0.42 23.79 6.02
C ASP A 308 -1.34 24.17 4.85
N LEU A 309 -2.58 23.67 4.84
CA LEU A 309 -3.53 23.97 3.75
C LEU A 309 -3.82 25.46 3.57
N ASN A 310 -3.50 26.30 4.55
CA ASN A 310 -3.63 27.75 4.46
C ASN A 310 -2.35 28.47 4.03
N MET A 311 -1.25 27.75 3.81
CA MET A 311 0.04 28.31 3.40
C MET A 311 0.58 27.60 2.14
N GLU A 312 0.27 28.20 0.98
CA GLU A 312 0.59 27.65 -0.35
C GLU A 312 2.04 27.87 -0.78
N SER A 313 2.67 28.94 -0.32
CA SER A 313 3.93 29.43 -0.87
C SER A 313 5.18 28.65 -0.43
N LYS A 314 5.08 27.82 0.61
CA LYS A 314 6.20 27.02 1.15
C LYS A 314 5.70 25.98 2.14
N PRO A 315 6.43 24.87 2.33
CA PRO A 315 6.15 23.92 3.39
C PRO A 315 6.40 24.55 4.78
N LEU A 316 5.64 24.08 5.77
CA LEU A 316 5.84 24.39 7.19
C LEU A 316 7.07 23.67 7.75
N GLU A 317 7.31 22.44 7.32
CA GLU A 317 8.38 21.58 7.82
C GLU A 317 9.00 20.79 6.65
N THR A 318 10.33 20.68 6.61
CA THR A 318 11.06 19.89 5.61
C THR A 318 12.05 18.96 6.31
N TYR A 319 11.94 17.67 6.04
CA TYR A 319 12.73 16.60 6.64
C TYR A 319 13.61 15.93 5.60
N GLN A 320 14.92 15.90 5.86
CA GLN A 320 15.89 15.24 4.98
C GLN A 320 15.89 13.74 5.24
N VAL A 321 15.50 12.93 4.25
CA VAL A 321 15.41 11.47 4.42
C VAL A 321 16.79 10.84 4.27
N HIS A 322 17.44 11.08 3.14
CA HIS A 322 18.72 10.48 2.81
C HIS A 322 19.58 11.42 1.97
N ASP A 323 19.76 12.65 2.46
CA ASP A 323 20.58 13.68 1.82
C ASP A 323 22.05 13.25 1.58
N TYR A 324 22.53 12.24 2.32
CA TYR A 324 23.81 11.58 2.05
C TYR A 324 23.92 10.94 0.66
N LEU A 325 22.80 10.78 -0.07
CA LEU A 325 22.75 10.30 -1.45
C LEU A 325 22.91 11.40 -2.50
N ARG A 326 22.92 12.68 -2.11
CA ARG A 326 22.99 13.82 -3.05
C ARG A 326 24.24 13.78 -3.93
N SER A 327 25.36 13.28 -3.41
CA SER A 327 26.61 13.08 -4.16
C SER A 327 26.59 11.84 -5.08
N LYS A 328 25.56 11.00 -4.97
CA LYS A 328 25.40 9.74 -5.73
C LYS A 328 24.30 9.82 -6.80
N LEU A 329 23.65 10.97 -6.98
CA LEU A 329 22.52 11.14 -7.92
C LEU A 329 22.84 10.67 -9.35
N CYS A 330 24.05 10.90 -9.85
CA CYS A 330 24.47 10.41 -11.17
C CYS A 330 24.42 8.88 -11.25
N SER A 331 24.98 8.18 -10.27
CA SER A 331 24.98 6.71 -10.22
C SER A 331 23.58 6.14 -9.95
N LEU A 332 22.75 6.86 -9.19
CA LEU A 332 21.36 6.47 -8.94
C LEU A 332 20.48 6.65 -10.19
N TYR A 333 20.79 7.63 -11.03
CA TYR A 333 20.15 7.81 -12.33
C TYR A 333 20.56 6.72 -13.32
N GLU A 334 21.84 6.35 -13.38
CA GLU A 334 22.32 5.27 -14.25
C GLU A 334 21.72 3.89 -13.94
N ASN A 335 21.30 3.65 -12.68
CA ASN A 335 20.70 2.39 -12.24
C ASN A 335 19.19 2.50 -11.98
N ASP A 336 18.52 3.54 -12.49
CA ASP A 336 17.08 3.82 -12.36
C ASP A 336 16.53 3.97 -10.92
N CYS A 337 17.39 3.86 -9.90
CA CYS A 337 17.00 3.98 -8.50
C CYS A 337 16.45 5.38 -8.18
N ILE A 338 16.87 6.42 -8.91
CA ILE A 338 16.34 7.78 -8.73
C ILE A 338 14.82 7.89 -9.00
N PHE A 339 14.24 6.92 -9.71
CA PHE A 339 12.80 6.87 -10.02
C PHE A 339 11.99 6.03 -9.02
N ASP A 340 12.62 5.52 -7.97
CA ASP A 340 11.93 4.79 -6.91
C ASP A 340 10.89 5.68 -6.20
N LYS A 341 9.65 5.21 -6.17
CA LYS A 341 8.51 5.91 -5.57
C LYS A 341 8.33 5.48 -4.11
N PHE A 342 8.93 6.23 -3.19
CA PHE A 342 8.79 6.00 -1.76
C PHE A 342 7.45 6.54 -1.23
N GLU A 343 6.77 5.77 -0.39
CA GLU A 343 5.57 6.22 0.31
C GLU A 343 5.91 6.86 1.67
N CYS A 344 4.98 7.64 2.20
CA CYS A 344 5.08 8.28 3.50
C CYS A 344 3.78 8.17 4.28
N VAL A 345 3.87 8.03 5.60
CA VAL A 345 2.68 7.85 6.46
C VAL A 345 2.77 8.65 7.75
N TRP A 346 1.61 9.12 8.19
CA TRP A 346 1.39 9.75 9.49
C TRP A 346 1.18 8.69 10.56
N ASN A 347 1.61 8.95 11.78
CA ASN A 347 1.05 8.24 12.94
C ASN A 347 -0.39 8.73 13.22
N GLY A 348 -1.15 8.00 14.03
CA GLY A 348 -2.56 8.31 14.31
C GLY A 348 -2.83 9.70 14.90
N SER A 349 -1.84 10.35 15.51
CA SER A 349 -1.95 11.69 16.10
C SER A 349 -1.33 12.81 15.25
N ASP A 350 -0.92 12.52 14.01
CA ASP A 350 -0.23 13.43 13.08
C ASP A 350 1.08 14.03 13.63
N SER A 351 1.65 13.50 14.70
CA SER A 351 2.83 14.04 15.39
C SER A 351 4.15 13.43 14.94
N VAL A 352 4.10 12.23 14.36
CA VAL A 352 5.28 11.51 13.86
C VAL A 352 5.02 11.09 12.42
N ILE A 353 6.04 11.24 11.59
CA ILE A 353 6.04 10.86 10.19
C ILE A 353 6.96 9.66 10.01
N MET A 354 6.59 8.71 9.16
CA MET A 354 7.45 7.60 8.74
C MET A 354 7.55 7.52 7.22
N THR A 355 8.73 7.15 6.72
CA THR A 355 8.96 6.90 5.29
C THR A 355 10.16 5.97 5.09
N GLY A 356 10.23 5.32 3.94
CA GLY A 356 11.30 4.38 3.60
C GLY A 356 12.55 5.01 2.98
N SER A 357 13.60 4.20 2.87
CA SER A 357 14.89 4.48 2.23
C SER A 357 15.52 3.16 1.75
N TYR A 358 16.77 3.22 1.29
CA TYR A 358 17.56 2.08 0.84
C TYR A 358 18.20 1.30 2.00
N ASN A 359 18.82 0.17 1.69
CA ASN A 359 19.41 -0.76 2.64
C ASN A 359 18.43 -1.29 3.70
N ASN A 360 17.16 -1.49 3.30
CA ASN A 360 16.04 -1.79 4.20
C ASN A 360 15.85 -0.77 5.34
N PHE A 361 16.31 0.46 5.15
CA PHE A 361 16.10 1.50 6.13
C PHE A 361 14.73 2.14 6.00
N PHE A 362 14.19 2.54 7.14
CA PHE A 362 13.07 3.45 7.23
C PHE A 362 13.40 4.51 8.28
N ARG A 363 12.79 5.68 8.11
CA ARG A 363 13.03 6.84 8.96
C ARG A 363 11.74 7.28 9.62
N MET A 364 11.90 7.77 10.84
CA MET A 364 10.81 8.37 11.60
C MET A 364 11.22 9.77 12.04
N PHE A 365 10.31 10.74 11.89
CA PHE A 365 10.52 12.14 12.23
C PHE A 365 9.44 12.59 13.20
N ASP A 366 9.84 12.99 14.41
CA ASP A 366 8.95 13.58 15.39
C ASP A 366 8.84 15.09 15.12
N ARG A 367 7.62 15.54 14.81
CA ARG A 367 7.34 16.92 14.43
C ARG A 367 7.45 17.89 15.60
N ASN A 368 7.19 17.41 16.82
CA ASN A 368 7.20 18.21 18.03
C ASN A 368 8.62 18.37 18.56
N THR A 369 9.35 17.26 18.68
CA THR A 369 10.71 17.27 19.25
C THR A 369 11.79 17.57 18.23
N LYS A 370 11.45 17.55 16.93
CA LYS A 370 12.38 17.67 15.79
C LYS A 370 13.51 16.62 15.81
N ARG A 371 13.29 15.51 16.52
CA ARG A 371 14.19 14.37 16.52
C ARG A 371 13.81 13.41 15.42
N ASP A 372 14.82 12.77 14.86
CA ASP A 372 14.65 11.74 13.85
C ASP A 372 15.46 10.48 14.21
N VAL A 373 15.03 9.35 13.65
CA VAL A 373 15.71 8.07 13.82
C VAL A 373 15.69 7.30 12.50
N THR A 374 16.79 6.61 12.20
CA THR A 374 16.87 5.60 11.14
C THR A 374 16.88 4.22 11.77
N LEU A 375 15.98 3.36 11.30
CA LEU A 375 15.84 1.97 11.72
C LEU A 375 16.00 1.04 10.50
N GLU A 376 16.23 -0.24 10.74
CA GLU A 376 16.52 -1.24 9.71
C GLU A 376 15.57 -2.43 9.84
N ALA A 377 14.90 -2.79 8.74
CA ALA A 377 14.10 -4.00 8.64
C ALA A 377 14.96 -5.18 8.15
N SER A 378 15.49 -5.96 9.10
CA SER A 378 16.35 -7.11 8.78
C SER A 378 16.13 -8.27 9.74
N ARG A 379 15.83 -9.45 9.19
CA ARG A 379 15.66 -10.72 9.93
C ARG A 379 16.96 -11.22 10.55
N GLU A 380 18.09 -11.01 9.88
CA GLU A 380 19.41 -11.47 10.34
C GLU A 380 19.92 -10.63 11.52
N ASN A 381 19.61 -9.33 11.51
CA ASN A 381 20.10 -8.38 12.50
C ASN A 381 19.17 -8.20 13.71
N SER A 382 17.95 -8.76 13.69
CA SER A 382 16.99 -8.62 14.78
C SER A 382 16.36 -9.95 15.19
N LYS A 383 16.49 -10.30 16.47
CA LYS A 383 15.72 -11.41 17.06
C LYS A 383 14.26 -11.01 17.20
N PRO A 384 13.30 -11.96 17.19
CA PRO A 384 11.91 -11.67 17.51
C PRO A 384 11.80 -10.86 18.81
N ARG A 385 11.06 -9.74 18.76
CA ARG A 385 10.85 -8.80 19.89
C ARG A 385 12.11 -8.09 20.40
N ALA A 386 13.19 -8.05 19.60
CA ALA A 386 14.35 -7.24 19.92
C ALA A 386 14.04 -5.75 19.76
N ILE A 387 14.61 -4.93 20.65
CA ILE A 387 14.59 -3.48 20.51
C ILE A 387 15.50 -3.10 19.34
N LEU A 388 14.94 -2.41 18.35
CA LEU A 388 15.71 -1.93 17.21
C LEU A 388 16.73 -0.88 17.66
N LYS A 389 17.95 -0.99 17.14
CA LYS A 389 19.01 -0.01 17.38
C LYS A 389 19.03 1.02 16.26
N PRO A 390 19.10 2.32 16.57
CA PRO A 390 19.30 3.35 15.56
C PRO A 390 20.53 3.08 14.69
N ARG A 391 20.38 3.27 13.39
CA ARG A 391 21.48 3.23 12.42
C ARG A 391 21.93 4.64 12.05
N LYS A 392 23.21 4.80 11.74
CA LYS A 392 23.76 6.05 11.22
C LYS A 392 24.54 5.79 9.95
N VAL A 393 24.24 6.58 8.92
CA VAL A 393 24.94 6.58 7.65
C VAL A 393 25.98 7.68 7.67
N CYS A 394 27.22 7.36 7.30
CA CYS A 394 28.33 8.29 7.31
C CYS A 394 28.84 8.59 5.91
N VAL A 395 29.14 9.87 5.66
CA VAL A 395 29.73 10.36 4.42
C VAL A 395 31.24 10.49 4.65
N GLY A 396 32.04 9.56 4.11
CA GLY A 396 33.51 9.59 4.19
C GLY A 396 34.17 8.39 4.91
N GLY A 397 35.50 8.33 4.84
CA GLY A 397 36.28 7.11 5.17
C GLY A 397 36.52 6.81 6.66
N LYS A 398 36.17 7.70 7.61
CA LYS A 398 36.34 7.44 9.05
C LYS A 398 35.08 6.81 9.64
N ARG A 399 35.01 5.47 9.59
CA ARG A 399 33.92 4.67 10.16
C ARG A 399 34.03 4.56 11.69
N ARG A 400 32.99 4.93 12.44
CA ARG A 400 32.88 4.51 13.84
C ARG A 400 32.22 3.13 13.96
N LYS A 401 32.38 2.51 15.13
CA LYS A 401 31.67 1.28 15.48
C LYS A 401 30.15 1.55 15.38
N ASP A 402 29.44 0.68 14.65
CA ASP A 402 27.99 0.74 14.37
C ASP A 402 27.51 1.74 13.30
N GLU A 403 28.43 2.42 12.59
CA GLU A 403 28.11 3.26 11.42
C GLU A 403 28.28 2.49 10.09
N ILE A 404 27.44 2.84 9.11
CA ILE A 404 27.41 2.27 7.75
C ILE A 404 27.86 3.35 6.76
N SER A 405 28.79 3.02 5.88
CA SER A 405 29.25 3.94 4.82
C SER A 405 28.18 4.06 3.73
N VAL A 406 28.03 5.25 3.14
CA VAL A 406 27.19 5.44 1.94
C VAL A 406 27.57 4.48 0.81
N ASP A 407 28.87 4.21 0.64
CA ASP A 407 29.37 3.30 -0.41
C ASP A 407 29.05 1.82 -0.13
N SER A 408 28.58 1.50 1.07
CA SER A 408 28.20 0.13 1.47
C SER A 408 26.69 -0.08 1.51
N LEU A 409 25.90 0.90 1.05
CA LEU A 409 24.46 0.77 0.99
C LEU A 409 24.05 -0.16 -0.16
N ASP A 410 23.13 -1.07 0.14
CA ASP A 410 22.50 -1.94 -0.85
C ASP A 410 21.22 -1.26 -1.39
N PHE A 411 21.30 -0.77 -2.63
CA PHE A 411 20.18 -0.09 -3.30
C PHE A 411 19.09 -1.05 -3.81
N SER A 412 19.37 -2.35 -3.89
CA SER A 412 18.36 -3.37 -4.21
C SER A 412 17.38 -3.58 -3.04
N LYS A 413 17.83 -3.30 -1.82
CA LYS A 413 17.06 -3.40 -0.58
C LYS A 413 16.38 -2.07 -0.29
N LYS A 414 15.16 -1.88 -0.80
CA LYS A 414 14.39 -0.65 -0.65
C LYS A 414 13.10 -0.89 0.10
N ILE A 415 12.78 0.02 1.03
CA ILE A 415 11.48 0.09 1.69
C ILE A 415 10.63 1.09 0.92
N LEU A 416 9.77 0.61 0.02
CA LEU A 416 8.88 1.49 -0.75
C LEU A 416 7.52 1.67 -0.06
N HIS A 417 7.01 0.60 0.55
CA HIS A 417 5.66 0.52 1.11
C HIS A 417 5.70 0.36 2.62
N THR A 418 4.97 1.22 3.31
CA THR A 418 4.86 1.18 4.76
C THR A 418 3.53 1.78 5.21
N THR A 419 3.01 1.31 6.34
CA THR A 419 1.76 1.80 6.92
C THR A 419 1.85 1.86 8.44
N TRP A 420 1.06 2.74 9.03
CA TRP A 420 0.98 2.94 10.47
C TRP A 420 -0.45 2.63 10.94
N HIS A 421 -0.56 1.90 12.04
CA HIS A 421 -1.84 1.63 12.68
C HIS A 421 -2.58 2.94 13.05
N PRO A 422 -3.88 3.05 12.78
CA PRO A 422 -4.62 4.32 12.88
C PRO A 422 -4.65 4.92 14.30
N SER A 423 -4.49 4.09 15.34
CA SER A 423 -4.60 4.52 16.74
C SER A 423 -3.47 4.06 17.67
N GLU A 424 -2.53 3.25 17.19
CA GLU A 424 -1.50 2.64 18.05
C GLU A 424 -0.10 2.79 17.44
N ASN A 425 0.93 2.70 18.28
CA ASN A 425 2.33 2.62 17.82
C ASN A 425 2.64 1.20 17.31
N ILE A 426 1.97 0.81 16.23
CA ILE A 426 2.24 -0.39 15.44
C ILE A 426 2.48 0.07 14.01
N ILE A 427 3.60 -0.34 13.43
CA ILE A 427 3.95 -0.04 12.05
C ILE A 427 4.17 -1.34 11.28
N ALA A 428 3.81 -1.32 10.01
CA ALA A 428 4.08 -2.40 9.08
C ALA A 428 5.00 -1.89 7.96
N VAL A 429 6.07 -2.63 7.69
CA VAL A 429 7.15 -2.26 6.77
C VAL A 429 7.38 -3.43 5.81
N ALA A 430 7.14 -3.21 4.51
CA ALA A 430 7.44 -4.22 3.49
C ALA A 430 8.89 -4.11 3.04
N ALA A 431 9.62 -5.21 3.11
CA ALA A 431 10.96 -5.34 2.53
C ALA A 431 10.99 -6.56 1.61
N THR A 432 10.92 -6.31 0.29
CA THR A 432 10.81 -7.34 -0.75
C THR A 432 9.55 -8.20 -0.53
N ASN A 433 9.70 -9.46 -0.12
CA ASN A 433 8.60 -10.39 0.13
C ASN A 433 8.29 -10.56 1.64
N ASN A 434 9.01 -9.85 2.51
CA ASN A 434 8.82 -9.94 3.95
C ASN A 434 8.03 -8.72 4.47
N LEU A 435 7.00 -9.00 5.27
CA LEU A 435 6.28 -7.98 6.03
C LEU A 435 6.81 -7.96 7.47
N TYR A 436 7.42 -6.84 7.87
CA TYR A 436 7.86 -6.62 9.24
C TYR A 436 6.81 -5.83 9.99
N ILE A 437 6.41 -6.31 11.18
CA ILE A 437 5.52 -5.59 12.07
C ILE A 437 6.32 -5.19 13.31
N PHE A 438 6.47 -3.89 13.52
CA PHE A 438 7.12 -3.34 14.71
C PHE A 438 6.08 -2.69 15.60
N GLN A 439 6.23 -2.89 16.90
CA GLN A 439 5.33 -2.32 17.90
C GLN A 439 6.14 -1.87 19.11
N ASP A 440 5.72 -0.76 19.71
CA ASP A 440 6.30 -0.32 20.97
C ASP A 440 6.00 -1.32 22.08
N LYS A 441 6.94 -1.42 23.03
CA LYS A 441 6.71 -2.16 24.25
C LYS A 441 5.74 -1.36 25.11
N VAL A 442 4.54 -1.87 25.33
CA VAL A 442 3.62 -1.31 26.33
C VAL A 442 4.27 -1.58 27.70
N ASN A 443 4.53 -0.52 28.45
CA ASN A 443 5.04 -0.63 29.82
C ASN A 443 3.94 -1.06 30.78
#